data_AF-A0A5A5TJH5-F1
#
_entry.id   AF-A0A5A5TJH5-F1
#
_cell.length_a   1.000
_cell.length_b   1.000
_cell.length_c   1.000
_cell.angle_alpha   90.00
_cell.angle_beta   90.00
_cell.angle_gamma   90.00
#
_symmetry.space_group_name_H-M   'P 1'
#
loop_
_entity.id
_entity.type
_entity.pdbx_description
1 polymer ?
#
loop_
_entity_poly.entity_id
_entity_poly.type
_entity_poly.pdbx_seq_one_letter_code
_entity_poly.pdbx_strand_id
1 'polypeptide(L)'
;MIDVLKAKYMKLNRYSLAAFISIAFATVLRVVLVVMHWPPTNSDEGTMMIMAYNIAYKGERPLNFYQQDYMGTIEAYLGALLFRLTGGPSIMAMRFGVIFLTTLFFIAMYFFARLIFSKKMAIVTIALLSVGSIPYLTRQVIATGGSTQTLLFGTFAFFLASWLAMTYQRSLSFQVRLKRLPIYVLYGIVVGLGLWSDMIVLPVMAFATLLLLFFCWRELLVWGGWLCLIVGGLLGFLPSLLYNASIHKDPITTLLGLVHGTGSQSMLSMGALWINLVNTIQVSLPTATGLPFCPVNEYPFLGDNTPRTLQCGIIQSSWSFFYIALVVIGLVSLILAVRHLAKKRKILPEREFHQELVRLVTQVTLLLCWSGILLVYIYSSGPVSQPGYHARYLITLLISTPAVMSPLYRAASQLKSLATWQRLRLYGSRALLALLALILVIGTGIAFSEVPRTQAAELSRMDLVANLERIGVTRFYTDYWTCNNLMIASDRKLLCVSVKANLVEHGNRYPPYQQIVENTPNASWMCPKNRYLTIWEYDCLPALNKMMQMMPPGNYKRYEFDQYVIYKNIRPVAP
;
A
#
# COMPACT_ATOMS: atom_id res chain seq x y z
N MET A 1 -0.93 -16.40 -24.78
CA MET A 1 -1.49 -16.85 -23.48
C MET A 1 -1.79 -18.34 -23.46
N ILE A 2 -2.51 -18.88 -24.47
CA ILE A 2 -2.93 -20.30 -24.55
C ILE A 2 -1.74 -21.29 -24.61
N ASP A 3 -0.62 -20.97 -25.28
CA ASP A 3 0.55 -21.87 -25.27
C ASP A 3 1.40 -21.80 -23.99
N VAL A 4 1.26 -20.74 -23.19
CA VAL A 4 1.88 -20.62 -21.85
C VAL A 4 0.99 -21.30 -20.80
N LEU A 5 -0.31 -21.38 -21.05
CA LEU A 5 -1.31 -22.10 -20.27
C LEU A 5 -1.57 -23.54 -20.75
N LYS A 6 -0.89 -24.00 -21.81
CA LYS A 6 -0.97 -25.41 -22.21
C LYS A 6 -0.48 -26.26 -21.04
N ALA A 7 -1.40 -27.03 -20.47
CA ALA A 7 -1.28 -27.91 -19.31
C ALA A 7 -0.18 -28.99 -19.39
N LYS A 8 0.73 -28.92 -20.36
CA LYS A 8 1.90 -29.81 -20.51
C LYS A 8 3.10 -29.44 -19.63
N TYR A 9 3.04 -28.35 -18.85
CA TYR A 9 4.11 -27.88 -17.96
C TYR A 9 3.78 -27.92 -16.45
N MET A 10 2.72 -28.60 -16.04
CA MET A 10 2.47 -28.95 -14.64
C MET A 10 3.24 -30.22 -14.21
N LYS A 11 4.43 -30.47 -14.75
CA LYS A 11 5.38 -31.34 -14.04
C LYS A 11 5.85 -30.54 -12.82
N LEU A 12 5.59 -31.04 -11.61
CA LEU A 12 6.04 -30.47 -10.35
C LEU A 12 7.58 -30.34 -10.38
N ASN A 13 8.06 -29.22 -10.90
CA ASN A 13 9.48 -28.88 -10.90
C ASN A 13 9.81 -28.37 -9.49
N ARG A 14 10.96 -28.76 -8.93
CA ARG A 14 11.45 -28.26 -7.63
C ARG A 14 11.29 -26.74 -7.45
N TYR A 15 11.44 -25.96 -8.53
CA TYR A 15 11.27 -24.50 -8.48
C TYR A 15 9.81 -24.07 -8.35
N SER A 16 8.88 -24.78 -9.00
CA SER A 16 7.45 -24.52 -8.86
C SER A 16 6.95 -24.92 -7.47
N LEU A 17 7.46 -26.02 -6.92
CA LEU A 17 7.17 -26.43 -5.54
C LEU A 17 7.72 -25.41 -4.53
N ALA A 18 8.98 -24.99 -4.69
CA ALA A 18 9.58 -23.96 -3.83
C ALA A 18 8.80 -22.64 -3.89
N ALA A 19 8.38 -22.20 -5.08
CA ALA A 19 7.54 -21.02 -5.24
C ALA A 19 6.19 -21.18 -4.54
N PHE A 20 5.52 -22.33 -4.70
CA PHE A 20 4.28 -22.63 -4.00
C PHE A 20 4.46 -22.56 -2.48
N ILE A 21 5.49 -23.21 -1.93
CA ILE A 21 5.80 -23.18 -0.50
C ILE A 21 6.06 -21.75 -0.02
N SER A 22 6.84 -20.95 -0.75
CA SER A 22 7.11 -19.55 -0.36
C SER A 22 5.86 -18.67 -0.40
N ILE A 23 4.99 -18.84 -1.40
CA ILE A 23 3.72 -18.11 -1.49
C ILE A 23 2.77 -18.56 -0.37
N ALA A 24 2.63 -19.87 -0.16
CA ALA A 24 1.81 -20.43 0.91
C ALA A 24 2.30 -19.96 2.27
N PHE A 25 3.61 -19.95 2.52
CA PHE A 25 4.19 -19.38 3.73
C PHE A 25 3.83 -17.89 3.90
N ALA A 26 3.97 -17.09 2.84
CA ALA A 26 3.61 -15.67 2.88
C ALA A 26 2.12 -15.46 3.22
N THR A 27 1.23 -16.22 2.59
CA THR A 27 -0.21 -16.16 2.84
C THR A 27 -0.54 -16.63 4.25
N VAL A 28 -0.04 -17.78 4.69
CA VAL A 28 -0.28 -18.35 6.03
C VAL A 28 0.23 -17.43 7.12
N LEU A 29 1.43 -16.84 6.97
CA LEU A 29 1.97 -15.85 7.91
C LEU A 29 0.98 -14.71 8.14
N ARG A 30 0.39 -14.17 7.07
CA ARG A 30 -0.57 -13.06 7.14
C ARG A 30 -1.89 -13.51 7.77
N VAL A 31 -2.37 -14.70 7.42
CA VAL A 31 -3.57 -15.30 8.04
C VAL A 31 -3.37 -15.48 9.55
N VAL A 32 -2.23 -16.05 9.97
CA VAL A 32 -1.90 -16.27 11.39
C VAL A 32 -1.88 -14.95 12.15
N LEU A 33 -1.23 -13.91 11.62
CA LEU A 33 -1.23 -12.58 12.23
C LEU A 33 -2.65 -11.99 12.37
N VAL A 34 -3.48 -12.09 11.33
CA VAL A 34 -4.86 -11.59 11.35
C VAL A 34 -5.73 -12.36 12.35
N VAL A 35 -5.61 -13.69 12.41
CA VAL A 35 -6.34 -14.53 13.38
C VAL A 35 -5.95 -14.18 14.82
N MET A 36 -4.71 -13.76 15.04
CA MET A 36 -4.23 -13.27 16.34
C MET A 36 -4.61 -11.81 16.63
N HIS A 37 -5.50 -11.19 15.84
CA HIS A 37 -5.95 -9.80 15.98
C HIS A 37 -4.84 -8.75 15.73
N TRP A 38 -3.88 -9.06 14.87
CA TRP A 38 -2.83 -8.12 14.44
C TRP A 38 -3.02 -7.72 12.97
N PRO A 39 -2.72 -6.47 12.57
CA PRO A 39 -2.38 -5.30 13.39
C PRO A 39 -3.63 -4.71 14.08
N PRO A 40 -3.53 -3.72 14.98
CA PRO A 40 -4.72 -3.07 15.52
C PRO A 40 -5.49 -2.35 14.40
N THR A 41 -6.81 -2.31 14.51
CA THR A 41 -7.69 -1.59 13.55
C THR A 41 -7.63 -0.08 13.78
N ASN A 42 -8.11 0.70 12.81
CA ASN A 42 -8.17 2.16 12.87
C ASN A 42 -9.41 2.70 12.13
N SER A 43 -9.60 4.02 12.12
CA SER A 43 -10.77 4.64 11.50
C SER A 43 -10.79 4.65 9.96
N ASP A 44 -9.65 4.45 9.29
CA ASP A 44 -9.62 4.27 7.83
C ASP A 44 -10.16 2.88 7.46
N GLU A 45 -9.68 1.82 8.12
CA GLU A 45 -10.25 0.47 8.03
C GLU A 45 -11.70 0.44 8.52
N GLY A 46 -11.96 1.19 9.60
CA GLY A 46 -13.20 1.86 9.99
C GLY A 46 -14.20 2.08 8.86
N THR A 47 -13.83 3.03 8.03
CA THR A 47 -14.65 3.48 6.91
C THR A 47 -14.82 2.37 5.89
N MET A 48 -13.76 1.63 5.56
CA MET A 48 -13.83 0.56 4.58
C MET A 48 -14.81 -0.55 5.00
N MET A 49 -14.89 -0.86 6.29
CA MET A 49 -15.88 -1.80 6.81
C MET A 49 -17.31 -1.25 6.79
N ILE A 50 -17.50 0.04 7.05
CA ILE A 50 -18.81 0.70 6.88
C ILE A 50 -19.26 0.62 5.41
N MET A 51 -18.34 0.88 4.47
CA MET A 51 -18.60 0.73 3.04
C MET A 51 -18.97 -0.71 2.68
N ALA A 52 -18.19 -1.68 3.14
CA ALA A 52 -18.45 -3.11 2.92
C ALA A 52 -19.82 -3.53 3.47
N TYR A 53 -20.20 -3.03 4.65
CA TYR A 53 -21.52 -3.24 5.23
C TYR A 53 -22.63 -2.66 4.36
N ASN A 54 -22.50 -1.39 3.96
CA ASN A 54 -23.51 -0.72 3.14
C ASN A 54 -23.67 -1.39 1.76
N ILE A 55 -22.57 -1.86 1.16
CA ILE A 55 -22.61 -2.67 -0.07
C ILE A 55 -23.35 -3.98 0.19
N ALA A 56 -22.93 -4.72 1.23
CA ALA A 56 -23.48 -6.04 1.51
C ALA A 56 -24.96 -5.99 1.84
N TYR A 57 -25.40 -5.07 2.71
CA TYR A 57 -26.71 -5.13 3.37
C TYR A 57 -27.66 -3.99 3.01
N LYS A 58 -27.17 -2.88 2.42
CA LYS A 58 -28.03 -1.76 1.96
C LYS A 58 -28.08 -1.62 0.44
N GLY A 59 -27.30 -2.40 -0.30
CA GLY A 59 -27.25 -2.34 -1.77
C GLY A 59 -26.56 -1.09 -2.32
N GLU A 60 -25.81 -0.35 -1.48
CA GLU A 60 -25.03 0.80 -1.94
C GLU A 60 -23.91 0.36 -2.90
N ARG A 61 -23.56 1.22 -3.85
CA ARG A 61 -22.52 0.96 -4.87
C ARG A 61 -21.49 2.09 -4.92
N PRO A 62 -20.73 2.32 -3.84
CA PRO A 62 -19.73 3.38 -3.82
C PRO A 62 -18.64 3.07 -4.86
N LEU A 63 -18.35 4.07 -5.69
CA LEU A 63 -17.34 3.99 -6.74
C LEU A 63 -15.94 4.30 -6.17
N ASN A 64 -15.85 5.29 -5.29
CA ASN A 64 -14.63 5.71 -4.62
C ASN A 64 -14.80 5.63 -3.10
N PHE A 65 -13.67 5.57 -2.40
CA PHE A 65 -13.60 5.63 -0.96
C PHE A 65 -14.34 6.87 -0.48
N TYR A 66 -15.20 6.74 0.54
CA TYR A 66 -16.01 7.86 1.02
C TYR A 66 -15.18 9.11 1.32
N GLN A 67 -15.54 10.22 0.67
CA GLN A 67 -14.86 11.53 0.74
C GLN A 67 -13.38 11.52 0.30
N GLN A 68 -12.95 10.53 -0.49
CA GLN A 68 -11.64 10.52 -1.11
C GLN A 68 -11.77 10.31 -2.62
N ASP A 69 -11.47 11.37 -3.37
CA ASP A 69 -11.72 11.40 -4.81
C ASP A 69 -10.68 10.61 -5.64
N TYR A 70 -9.64 10.07 -4.99
CA TYR A 70 -8.47 9.45 -5.63
C TYR A 70 -8.30 7.95 -5.37
N MET A 71 -9.15 7.35 -4.53
CA MET A 71 -8.99 5.98 -4.05
C MET A 71 -10.24 5.14 -4.30
N GLY A 72 -10.06 3.94 -4.85
CA GLY A 72 -11.14 3.04 -5.22
C GLY A 72 -11.62 2.15 -4.07
N THR A 73 -12.63 1.32 -4.33
CA THR A 73 -13.39 0.58 -3.30
C THR A 73 -13.28 -0.93 -3.41
N ILE A 74 -12.28 -1.45 -4.14
CA ILE A 74 -12.08 -2.89 -4.38
C ILE A 74 -12.09 -3.70 -3.06
N GLU A 75 -11.39 -3.20 -2.05
CA GLU A 75 -11.37 -3.81 -0.72
C GLU A 75 -12.76 -3.89 -0.07
N ALA A 76 -13.58 -2.83 -0.16
CA ALA A 76 -14.93 -2.82 0.39
C ALA A 76 -15.84 -3.82 -0.32
N TYR A 77 -15.74 -3.97 -1.65
CA TYR A 77 -16.50 -4.98 -2.40
C TYR A 77 -16.10 -6.41 -2.04
N LEU A 78 -14.80 -6.69 -1.87
CA LEU A 78 -14.33 -7.99 -1.39
C LEU A 78 -14.81 -8.26 0.04
N GLY A 79 -14.73 -7.25 0.91
CA GLY A 79 -15.26 -7.32 2.27
C GLY A 79 -16.76 -7.61 2.29
N ALA A 80 -17.54 -6.94 1.44
CA ALA A 80 -18.98 -7.14 1.34
C ALA A 80 -19.34 -8.58 0.95
N LEU A 81 -18.63 -9.15 -0.02
CA LEU A 81 -18.78 -10.57 -0.38
C LEU A 81 -18.47 -11.48 0.80
N LEU A 82 -17.36 -11.24 1.49
CA LEU A 82 -16.94 -12.06 2.62
C LEU A 82 -17.87 -11.91 3.84
N PHE A 83 -18.47 -10.73 4.07
CA PHE A 83 -19.49 -10.55 5.10
C PHE A 83 -20.72 -11.42 4.83
N ARG A 84 -21.16 -11.49 3.56
CA ARG A 84 -22.27 -12.38 3.16
C ARG A 84 -21.91 -13.86 3.32
N LEU A 85 -20.67 -14.26 3.03
CA LEU A 85 -20.22 -15.65 3.13
C LEU A 85 -19.96 -16.11 4.57
N THR A 86 -19.51 -15.21 5.44
CA THR A 86 -19.15 -15.53 6.84
C THR A 86 -20.27 -15.26 7.85
N GLY A 87 -21.40 -14.69 7.40
CA GLY A 87 -22.59 -14.48 8.23
C GLY A 87 -22.63 -13.14 8.98
N GLY A 88 -21.70 -12.21 8.73
CA GLY A 88 -21.73 -10.89 9.35
C GLY A 88 -20.48 -10.03 9.11
N PRO A 89 -20.51 -8.74 9.50
CA PRO A 89 -19.34 -7.87 9.48
C PRO A 89 -18.26 -8.35 10.44
N SER A 90 -17.02 -8.47 9.97
CA SER A 90 -15.87 -8.84 10.80
C SER A 90 -14.59 -8.23 10.25
N ILE A 91 -13.71 -7.76 11.14
CA ILE A 91 -12.37 -7.25 10.76
C ILE A 91 -11.60 -8.37 10.06
N MET A 92 -11.69 -9.62 10.56
CA MET A 92 -11.01 -10.77 9.96
C MET A 92 -11.50 -11.02 8.53
N ALA A 93 -12.82 -11.02 8.32
CA ALA A 93 -13.41 -11.19 6.98
C ALA A 93 -12.95 -10.08 6.01
N MET A 94 -12.89 -8.83 6.48
CA MET A 94 -12.38 -7.71 5.70
C MET A 94 -10.92 -7.92 5.26
N ARG A 95 -10.05 -8.31 6.21
CA ARG A 95 -8.62 -8.51 5.96
C ARG A 95 -8.32 -9.75 5.12
N PHE A 96 -9.18 -10.77 5.09
CA PHE A 96 -9.06 -11.87 4.13
C PHE A 96 -9.20 -11.42 2.68
N GLY A 97 -10.00 -10.38 2.40
CA GLY A 97 -10.03 -9.74 1.08
C GLY A 97 -8.67 -9.13 0.69
N VAL A 98 -8.00 -8.48 1.64
CA VAL A 98 -6.66 -7.90 1.45
C VAL A 98 -5.60 -8.99 1.28
N ILE A 99 -5.67 -10.07 2.07
CA ILE A 99 -4.76 -11.23 1.97
C ILE A 99 -4.92 -11.92 0.61
N PHE A 100 -6.13 -12.00 0.07
CA PHE A 100 -6.37 -12.51 -1.27
C PHE A 100 -5.63 -11.68 -2.32
N LEU A 101 -5.79 -10.35 -2.30
CA LEU A 101 -5.08 -9.43 -3.21
C LEU A 101 -3.55 -9.54 -3.06
N THR A 102 -3.06 -9.61 -1.83
CA THR A 102 -1.63 -9.80 -1.54
C THR A 102 -1.10 -11.14 -2.07
N THR A 103 -1.89 -12.21 -1.96
CA THR A 103 -1.54 -13.52 -2.52
C THR A 103 -1.44 -13.47 -4.04
N LEU A 104 -2.37 -12.80 -4.70
CA LEU A 104 -2.30 -12.55 -6.14
C LEU A 104 -1.07 -11.73 -6.53
N PHE A 105 -0.67 -10.74 -5.70
CA PHE A 105 0.56 -9.99 -5.90
C PHE A 105 1.78 -10.91 -5.87
N PHE A 106 1.90 -11.81 -4.90
CA PHE A 106 3.02 -12.77 -4.84
C PHE A 106 3.05 -13.69 -6.06
N ILE A 107 1.90 -14.16 -6.51
CA ILE A 107 1.79 -14.98 -7.73
C ILE A 107 2.25 -14.18 -8.96
N ALA A 108 1.76 -12.96 -9.14
CA ALA A 108 2.16 -12.07 -10.23
C ALA A 108 3.67 -11.76 -10.19
N MET A 109 4.20 -11.48 -9.01
CA MET A 109 5.62 -11.20 -8.78
C MET A 109 6.50 -12.41 -9.12
N TYR A 110 6.08 -13.62 -8.79
CA TYR A 110 6.82 -14.84 -9.14
C TYR A 110 6.91 -14.99 -10.67
N PHE A 111 5.79 -14.86 -11.38
CA PHE A 111 5.78 -14.98 -12.84
C PHE A 111 6.57 -13.85 -13.51
N PHE A 112 6.46 -12.63 -12.99
CA PHE A 112 7.23 -11.49 -13.47
C PHE A 112 8.74 -11.67 -13.27
N ALA A 113 9.18 -11.96 -12.06
CA ALA A 113 10.58 -12.16 -11.75
C ALA A 113 11.17 -13.36 -12.50
N ARG A 114 10.37 -14.42 -12.71
CA ARG A 114 10.77 -15.58 -13.52
C ARG A 114 10.96 -15.23 -14.99
N LEU A 115 10.12 -14.36 -15.55
CA LEU A 115 10.18 -13.95 -16.96
C LEU A 115 11.42 -13.11 -17.26
N ILE A 116 11.73 -12.15 -16.39
CA ILE A 116 12.78 -11.16 -16.62
C ILE A 116 14.15 -11.60 -16.10
N PHE A 117 14.19 -12.31 -14.96
CA PHE A 117 15.43 -12.68 -14.30
C PHE A 117 15.67 -14.19 -14.44
N SER A 118 15.26 -14.97 -13.44
CA SER A 118 15.42 -16.42 -13.43
C SER A 118 14.46 -17.06 -12.42
N LYS A 119 14.22 -18.37 -12.54
CA LYS A 119 13.41 -19.13 -11.57
C LYS A 119 13.93 -19.01 -10.13
N LYS A 120 15.26 -19.03 -9.95
CA LYS A 120 15.90 -18.92 -8.64
C LYS A 120 15.74 -17.51 -8.06
N MET A 121 15.97 -16.48 -8.87
CA MET A 121 15.76 -15.09 -8.44
C MET A 121 14.31 -14.85 -8.05
N ALA A 122 13.35 -15.39 -8.80
CA ALA A 122 11.94 -15.28 -8.46
C ALA A 122 11.63 -15.85 -7.07
N ILE A 123 12.15 -17.03 -6.73
CA ILE A 123 11.96 -17.63 -5.40
C ILE A 123 12.61 -16.76 -4.31
N VAL A 124 13.84 -16.27 -4.53
CA VAL A 124 14.51 -15.36 -3.58
C VAL A 124 13.70 -14.08 -3.37
N THR A 125 13.15 -13.50 -4.44
CA THR A 125 12.30 -12.31 -4.37
C THR A 125 11.04 -12.58 -3.56
N ILE A 126 10.32 -13.68 -3.79
CA ILE A 126 9.13 -14.02 -3.00
C ILE A 126 9.50 -14.28 -1.54
N ALA A 127 10.58 -15.01 -1.28
CA ALA A 127 11.05 -15.29 0.08
C ALA A 127 11.38 -13.99 0.84
N LEU A 128 12.10 -13.05 0.22
CA LEU A 128 12.40 -11.75 0.83
C LEU A 128 11.13 -10.93 1.06
N LEU A 129 10.23 -10.87 0.06
CA LEU A 129 9.00 -10.09 0.18
C LEU A 129 7.98 -10.70 1.17
N SER A 130 8.12 -11.99 1.49
CA SER A 130 7.19 -12.71 2.37
C SER A 130 7.25 -12.22 3.83
N VAL A 131 8.42 -11.75 4.27
CA VAL A 131 8.72 -11.25 5.61
C VAL A 131 9.04 -9.75 5.58
N GLY A 132 8.89 -9.07 6.71
CA GLY A 132 9.24 -7.66 6.83
C GLY A 132 8.89 -7.08 8.19
N SER A 133 9.05 -5.77 8.34
CA SER A 133 8.73 -5.02 9.57
C SER A 133 7.22 -4.83 9.78
N ILE A 134 6.83 -4.32 10.95
CA ILE A 134 5.45 -3.94 11.30
C ILE A 134 4.75 -3.12 10.21
N PRO A 135 5.27 -1.95 9.76
CA PRO A 135 4.60 -1.14 8.74
C PRO A 135 4.52 -1.87 7.40
N TYR A 136 5.55 -2.65 7.05
CA TYR A 136 5.60 -3.44 5.82
C TYR A 136 4.49 -4.51 5.78
N LEU A 137 4.35 -5.29 6.85
CA LEU A 137 3.34 -6.35 6.95
C LEU A 137 1.94 -5.78 7.12
N THR A 138 1.79 -4.69 7.89
CA THR A 138 0.51 -4.00 8.13
C THR A 138 -0.13 -3.59 6.81
N ARG A 139 0.61 -2.97 5.90
CA ARG A 139 0.10 -2.51 4.59
C ARG A 139 -0.31 -3.64 3.65
N GLN A 140 0.00 -4.89 3.98
CA GLN A 140 -0.39 -6.08 3.23
C GLN A 140 -1.55 -6.85 3.85
N VAL A 141 -2.08 -6.39 4.98
CA VAL A 141 -3.20 -7.04 5.67
C VAL A 141 -4.32 -6.07 6.07
N ILE A 142 -4.01 -4.80 6.35
CA ILE A 142 -4.98 -3.79 6.76
C ILE A 142 -5.77 -3.26 5.57
N ALA A 143 -7.09 -3.13 5.71
CA ALA A 143 -7.96 -2.67 4.64
C ALA A 143 -8.15 -1.14 4.66
N THR A 144 -7.12 -0.39 4.23
CA THR A 144 -7.16 1.08 4.15
C THR A 144 -7.21 1.61 2.72
N GLY A 145 -7.37 0.73 1.72
CA GLY A 145 -7.38 1.05 0.30
C GLY A 145 -5.98 1.28 -0.29
N GLY A 146 -5.89 1.04 -1.61
CA GLY A 146 -4.75 1.39 -2.47
C GLY A 146 -3.48 0.55 -2.32
N SER A 147 -3.08 0.16 -1.12
CA SER A 147 -1.73 -0.38 -0.88
C SER A 147 -1.47 -1.72 -1.59
N THR A 148 -2.35 -2.70 -1.42
CA THR A 148 -2.14 -4.06 -1.98
C THR A 148 -2.51 -4.15 -3.46
N GLN A 149 -3.48 -3.35 -3.90
CA GLN A 149 -3.92 -3.28 -5.28
C GLN A 149 -2.84 -2.64 -6.16
N THR A 150 -2.17 -1.59 -5.69
CA THR A 150 -1.10 -0.95 -6.45
C THR A 150 0.10 -1.87 -6.62
N LEU A 151 0.43 -2.69 -5.61
CA LEU A 151 1.39 -3.78 -5.72
C LEU A 151 0.97 -4.80 -6.79
N LEU A 152 -0.28 -5.29 -6.72
CA LEU A 152 -0.81 -6.29 -7.65
C LEU A 152 -0.86 -5.76 -9.10
N PHE A 153 -1.60 -4.67 -9.33
CA PHE A 153 -1.80 -4.13 -10.68
C PHE A 153 -0.51 -3.56 -11.26
N GLY A 154 0.33 -2.92 -10.45
CA GLY A 154 1.64 -2.44 -10.90
C GLY A 154 2.57 -3.58 -11.33
N THR A 155 2.64 -4.66 -10.55
CA THR A 155 3.42 -5.86 -10.91
C THR A 155 2.84 -6.53 -12.16
N PHE A 156 1.51 -6.61 -12.25
CA PHE A 156 0.85 -7.26 -13.38
C PHE A 156 0.96 -6.44 -14.67
N ALA A 157 0.95 -5.11 -14.59
CA ALA A 157 1.24 -4.22 -15.72
C ALA A 157 2.66 -4.46 -16.24
N PHE A 158 3.68 -4.45 -15.37
CA PHE A 158 5.05 -4.77 -15.77
C PHE A 158 5.18 -6.19 -16.34
N PHE A 159 4.48 -7.17 -15.79
CA PHE A 159 4.44 -8.53 -16.32
C PHE A 159 3.88 -8.59 -17.75
N LEU A 160 2.70 -8.00 -17.98
CA LEU A 160 2.06 -7.98 -19.29
C LEU A 160 2.90 -7.18 -20.30
N ALA A 161 3.41 -6.02 -19.91
CA ALA A 161 4.30 -5.20 -20.72
C ALA A 161 5.54 -5.97 -21.17
N SER A 162 6.20 -6.63 -20.21
CA SER A 162 7.37 -7.45 -20.45
C SER A 162 7.07 -8.65 -21.33
N TRP A 163 5.93 -9.32 -21.12
CA TRP A 163 5.54 -10.47 -21.92
C TRP A 163 5.25 -10.07 -23.37
N LEU A 164 4.52 -8.97 -23.59
CA LEU A 164 4.27 -8.41 -24.92
C LEU A 164 5.57 -8.01 -25.61
N ALA A 165 6.48 -7.34 -24.90
CA ALA A 165 7.79 -6.97 -25.42
C ALA A 165 8.65 -8.20 -25.76
N MET A 166 8.71 -9.21 -24.89
CA MET A 166 9.49 -10.45 -25.10
C MET A 166 9.01 -11.28 -26.29
N THR A 167 7.72 -11.23 -26.58
CA THR A 167 7.08 -12.02 -27.64
C THR A 167 6.87 -11.26 -28.95
N TYR A 168 7.20 -9.96 -28.96
CA TYR A 168 7.13 -9.14 -30.16
C TYR A 168 8.22 -9.54 -31.17
N GLN A 169 7.84 -9.62 -32.44
CA GLN A 169 8.76 -9.79 -33.58
C GLN A 169 8.26 -8.93 -34.75
N ARG A 170 9.19 -8.42 -35.56
CA ARG A 170 8.83 -7.56 -36.71
C ARG A 170 8.03 -8.32 -37.78
N SER A 171 8.37 -9.58 -38.00
CA SER A 171 7.77 -10.47 -39.00
C SER A 171 6.58 -11.30 -38.49
N LEU A 172 5.93 -10.88 -37.38
CA LEU A 172 4.74 -11.59 -36.89
C LEU A 172 3.64 -11.64 -37.95
N SER A 173 3.04 -12.81 -38.14
CA SER A 173 1.87 -12.99 -38.99
C SER A 173 0.66 -12.23 -38.44
N PHE A 174 -0.25 -11.84 -39.34
CA PHE A 174 -1.47 -11.12 -38.97
C PHE A 174 -2.29 -11.84 -37.90
N GLN A 175 -2.42 -13.17 -38.00
CA GLN A 175 -3.14 -13.99 -37.02
C GLN A 175 -2.51 -13.92 -35.62
N VAL A 176 -1.19 -13.90 -35.51
CA VAL A 176 -0.52 -13.80 -34.21
C VAL A 176 -0.68 -12.41 -33.61
N ARG A 177 -0.68 -11.36 -34.44
CA ARG A 177 -0.97 -9.98 -34.01
C ARG A 177 -2.39 -9.84 -33.47
N LEU A 178 -3.38 -10.41 -34.16
CA LEU A 178 -4.77 -10.40 -33.71
C LEU A 178 -4.92 -11.09 -32.34
N LYS A 179 -4.22 -12.22 -32.12
CA LYS A 179 -4.18 -12.92 -30.82
C LYS A 179 -3.52 -12.11 -29.70
N ARG A 180 -2.80 -11.02 -30.00
CA ARG A 180 -2.18 -10.13 -29.01
C ARG A 180 -3.09 -8.97 -28.61
N LEU A 181 -4.06 -8.56 -29.46
CA LEU A 181 -4.98 -7.45 -29.15
C LEU A 181 -5.74 -7.61 -27.83
N PRO A 182 -6.29 -8.80 -27.48
CA PRO A 182 -6.94 -8.98 -26.18
C PRO A 182 -6.01 -8.75 -24.98
N ILE A 183 -4.70 -8.96 -25.17
CA ILE A 183 -3.70 -8.74 -24.11
C ILE A 183 -3.41 -7.25 -23.95
N TYR A 184 -3.49 -6.46 -25.02
CA TYR A 184 -3.48 -4.99 -24.92
C TYR A 184 -4.73 -4.46 -24.22
N VAL A 185 -5.92 -5.03 -24.49
CA VAL A 185 -7.14 -4.69 -23.73
C VAL A 185 -6.97 -5.02 -22.25
N LEU A 186 -6.49 -6.22 -21.93
CA LEU A 186 -6.22 -6.63 -20.55
C LEU A 186 -5.19 -5.70 -19.88
N TYR A 187 -4.12 -5.34 -20.58
CA TYR A 187 -3.14 -4.37 -20.06
C TYR A 187 -3.80 -3.02 -19.74
N GLY A 188 -4.64 -2.51 -20.66
CA GLY A 188 -5.41 -1.29 -20.42
C GLY A 188 -6.28 -1.41 -19.16
N ILE A 189 -7.03 -2.50 -19.01
CA ILE A 189 -7.86 -2.75 -17.82
C ILE A 189 -7.02 -2.72 -16.54
N VAL A 190 -5.85 -3.35 -16.55
CA VAL A 190 -4.94 -3.37 -15.39
C VAL A 190 -4.43 -1.98 -15.04
N VAL A 191 -4.08 -1.16 -16.03
CA VAL A 191 -3.69 0.23 -15.82
C VAL A 191 -4.85 1.04 -15.25
N GLY A 192 -6.04 0.91 -15.83
CA GLY A 192 -7.24 1.60 -15.36
C GLY A 192 -7.64 1.22 -13.94
N LEU A 193 -7.66 -0.08 -13.62
CA LEU A 193 -7.95 -0.58 -12.27
C LEU A 193 -6.89 -0.15 -11.24
N GLY A 194 -5.62 -0.11 -11.64
CA GLY A 194 -4.55 0.42 -10.80
C GLY A 194 -4.77 1.88 -10.45
N LEU A 195 -5.04 2.72 -11.46
CA LEU A 195 -5.30 4.15 -11.27
C LEU A 195 -6.61 4.42 -10.52
N TRP A 196 -7.65 3.60 -10.72
CA TRP A 196 -8.88 3.68 -9.93
C TRP A 196 -8.60 3.30 -8.47
N SER A 197 -7.82 2.26 -8.22
CA SER A 197 -7.55 1.83 -6.86
C SER A 197 -6.81 2.89 -6.05
N ASP A 198 -5.72 3.45 -6.60
CA ASP A 198 -5.02 4.58 -6.02
C ASP A 198 -4.16 5.24 -7.09
N MET A 199 -4.42 6.53 -7.34
CA MET A 199 -3.75 7.31 -8.37
C MET A 199 -2.22 7.39 -8.17
N ILE A 200 -1.71 7.13 -6.97
CA ILE A 200 -0.27 7.15 -6.69
C ILE A 200 0.55 6.09 -7.44
N VAL A 201 -0.12 5.07 -8.00
CA VAL A 201 0.54 4.06 -8.85
C VAL A 201 0.93 4.59 -10.22
N LEU A 202 0.54 5.82 -10.56
CA LEU A 202 0.78 6.42 -11.88
C LEU A 202 2.23 6.27 -12.37
N PRO A 203 3.30 6.53 -11.57
CA PRO A 203 4.66 6.33 -12.05
C PRO A 203 4.93 4.89 -12.49
N VAL A 204 4.43 3.90 -11.75
CA VAL A 204 4.57 2.47 -12.10
C VAL A 204 3.89 2.18 -13.44
N MET A 205 2.65 2.65 -13.61
CA MET A 205 1.87 2.45 -14.85
C MET A 205 2.50 3.17 -16.04
N ALA A 206 3.03 4.38 -15.83
CA ALA A 206 3.71 5.16 -16.86
C ALA A 206 4.97 4.44 -17.33
N PHE A 207 5.85 3.99 -16.42
CA PHE A 207 7.07 3.29 -16.80
C PHE A 207 6.80 1.92 -17.45
N ALA A 208 5.80 1.17 -17.00
CA ALA A 208 5.37 -0.06 -17.68
C ALA A 208 4.85 0.23 -19.11
N THR A 209 4.15 1.34 -19.31
CA THR A 209 3.63 1.74 -20.62
C THR A 209 4.72 2.26 -21.54
N LEU A 210 5.72 2.98 -21.00
CA LEU A 210 6.92 3.38 -21.74
C LEU A 210 7.72 2.18 -22.24
N LEU A 211 7.81 1.11 -21.45
CA LEU A 211 8.43 -0.15 -21.89
C LEU A 211 7.69 -0.75 -23.10
N LEU A 212 6.35 -0.75 -23.06
CA LEU A 212 5.52 -1.18 -24.20
C LEU A 212 5.72 -0.31 -25.42
N LEU A 213 5.71 1.01 -25.26
CA LEU A 213 5.95 1.94 -26.38
C LEU A 213 7.34 1.70 -26.98
N PHE A 214 8.37 1.53 -26.17
CA PHE A 214 9.74 1.33 -26.66
C PHE A 214 9.87 0.09 -27.57
N PHE A 215 9.28 -1.05 -27.19
CA PHE A 215 9.42 -2.29 -27.96
C PHE A 215 8.29 -2.53 -28.97
N CYS A 216 7.07 -2.12 -28.65
CA CYS A 216 5.85 -2.48 -29.38
C CYS A 216 5.18 -1.28 -30.08
N TRP A 217 5.84 -0.12 -30.25
CA TRP A 217 5.24 1.07 -30.86
C TRP A 217 4.53 0.83 -32.19
N ARG A 218 5.05 -0.08 -33.04
CA ARG A 218 4.41 -0.39 -34.34
C ARG A 218 3.07 -1.10 -34.14
N GLU A 219 3.00 -2.09 -33.24
CA GLU A 219 1.72 -2.75 -32.92
C GLU A 219 0.74 -1.76 -32.30
N LEU A 220 1.25 -0.88 -31.44
CA LEU A 220 0.44 0.12 -30.76
C LEU A 220 -0.11 1.16 -31.73
N LEU A 221 0.74 1.86 -32.48
CA LEU A 221 0.35 3.02 -33.28
C LEU A 221 -0.19 2.65 -34.65
N VAL A 222 0.32 1.58 -35.29
CA VAL A 222 -0.05 1.23 -36.66
C VAL A 222 -1.18 0.19 -36.72
N TRP A 223 -1.20 -0.76 -35.78
CA TRP A 223 -2.10 -1.93 -35.83
C TRP A 223 -3.27 -1.88 -34.84
N GLY A 224 -3.58 -0.68 -34.32
CA GLY A 224 -4.74 -0.48 -33.45
C GLY A 224 -4.55 -0.94 -32.00
N GLY A 225 -3.32 -1.28 -31.58
CA GLY A 225 -3.04 -1.59 -30.18
C GLY A 225 -3.35 -0.41 -29.24
N TRP A 226 -3.20 0.84 -29.71
CA TRP A 226 -3.57 2.04 -28.97
C TRP A 226 -5.05 2.08 -28.64
N LEU A 227 -5.94 1.67 -29.56
CA LEU A 227 -7.38 1.65 -29.32
C LEU A 227 -7.72 0.59 -28.25
N CYS A 228 -7.10 -0.59 -28.35
CA CYS A 228 -7.25 -1.65 -27.35
C CYS A 228 -6.81 -1.19 -25.95
N LEU A 229 -5.67 -0.48 -25.87
CA LEU A 229 -5.18 0.10 -24.62
C LEU A 229 -6.16 1.13 -24.04
N ILE A 230 -6.66 2.06 -24.87
CA ILE A 230 -7.59 3.10 -24.41
C ILE A 230 -8.91 2.49 -23.96
N VAL A 231 -9.50 1.59 -24.76
CA VAL A 231 -10.76 0.92 -24.39
C VAL A 231 -10.58 0.16 -23.08
N GLY A 232 -9.52 -0.63 -22.96
CA GLY A 232 -9.21 -1.33 -21.70
C GLY A 232 -9.01 -0.37 -20.52
N GLY A 233 -8.24 0.71 -20.73
CA GLY A 233 -7.96 1.74 -19.74
C GLY A 233 -9.21 2.44 -19.24
N LEU A 234 -10.08 2.85 -20.16
CA LEU A 234 -11.36 3.46 -19.84
C LEU A 234 -12.28 2.50 -19.10
N LEU A 235 -12.32 1.22 -19.48
CA LEU A 235 -13.11 0.22 -18.76
C LEU A 235 -12.62 0.02 -17.32
N GLY A 236 -11.30 -0.05 -17.11
CA GLY A 236 -10.72 -0.19 -15.77
C GLY A 236 -10.86 1.07 -14.91
N PHE A 237 -10.78 2.25 -15.51
CA PHE A 237 -10.88 3.55 -14.83
C PHE A 237 -12.30 4.11 -14.78
N LEU A 238 -13.27 3.40 -15.37
CA LEU A 238 -14.67 3.84 -15.47
C LEU A 238 -15.27 4.26 -14.12
N PRO A 239 -15.04 3.57 -12.99
CA PRO A 239 -15.61 3.99 -11.71
C PRO A 239 -15.14 5.39 -11.29
N SER A 240 -13.86 5.72 -11.47
CA SER A 240 -13.34 7.05 -11.19
C SER A 240 -13.97 8.12 -12.08
N LEU A 241 -14.17 7.82 -13.37
CA LEU A 241 -14.80 8.76 -14.30
C LEU A 241 -16.25 9.05 -13.90
N LEU A 242 -17.01 8.01 -13.58
CA LEU A 242 -18.41 8.15 -13.14
C LEU A 242 -18.50 8.89 -11.80
N TYR A 243 -17.61 8.59 -10.85
CA TYR A 243 -17.57 9.29 -9.56
C TYR A 243 -17.23 10.78 -9.74
N ASN A 244 -16.16 11.09 -10.48
CA ASN A 244 -15.74 12.47 -10.70
C ASN A 244 -16.79 13.28 -11.46
N ALA A 245 -17.49 12.68 -12.43
CA ALA A 245 -18.63 13.29 -13.10
C ALA A 245 -19.78 13.62 -12.12
N SER A 246 -20.04 12.74 -11.14
CA SER A 246 -21.10 12.97 -10.13
C SER A 246 -20.80 14.11 -9.16
N ILE A 247 -19.52 14.43 -8.92
CA ILE A 247 -19.10 15.51 -8.02
C ILE A 247 -18.59 16.75 -8.77
N HIS A 248 -18.75 16.79 -10.10
CA HIS A 248 -18.28 17.87 -10.98
C HIS A 248 -16.79 18.23 -10.81
N LYS A 249 -15.93 17.23 -10.59
CA LYS A 249 -14.47 17.39 -10.53
C LYS A 249 -13.79 16.67 -11.68
N ASP A 250 -12.56 17.08 -11.97
CA ASP A 250 -11.69 16.40 -12.95
C ASP A 250 -10.68 15.51 -12.22
N PRO A 251 -10.55 14.21 -12.56
CA PRO A 251 -9.53 13.32 -12.01
C PRO A 251 -8.10 13.88 -12.08
N ILE A 252 -7.76 14.69 -13.08
CA ILE A 252 -6.42 15.30 -13.21
C ILE A 252 -6.19 16.31 -12.09
N THR A 253 -7.18 17.15 -11.78
CA THR A 253 -7.09 18.11 -10.67
C THR A 253 -6.90 17.41 -9.33
N THR A 254 -7.58 16.29 -9.13
CA THR A 254 -7.41 15.42 -7.95
C THR A 254 -5.99 14.87 -7.86
N LEU A 255 -5.46 14.33 -8.95
CA LEU A 255 -4.09 13.82 -9.02
C LEU A 255 -3.04 14.90 -8.74
N LEU A 256 -3.20 16.10 -9.33
CA LEU A 256 -2.28 17.22 -9.10
C LEU A 256 -2.37 17.71 -7.64
N GLY A 257 -3.57 17.70 -7.06
CA GLY A 257 -3.79 18.02 -5.64
C GLY A 257 -3.09 17.06 -4.69
N LEU A 258 -2.95 15.77 -5.05
CA LEU A 258 -2.21 14.80 -4.24
C LEU A 258 -0.71 15.13 -4.12
N VAL A 259 -0.11 15.67 -5.17
CA VAL A 259 1.32 16.05 -5.17
C VAL A 259 1.54 17.28 -4.29
N HIS A 260 0.71 18.31 -4.46
CA HIS A 260 0.86 19.59 -3.77
C HIS A 260 0.32 19.59 -2.33
N GLY A 261 -0.47 18.58 -1.93
CA GLY A 261 -1.15 18.58 -0.64
C GLY A 261 -2.19 19.70 -0.53
N THR A 262 -3.01 19.64 0.52
CA THR A 262 -4.06 20.65 0.79
C THR A 262 -3.55 21.91 1.50
N GLY A 263 -2.23 22.06 1.65
CA GLY A 263 -1.59 23.13 2.42
C GLY A 263 -0.64 23.99 1.58
N SER A 264 -0.89 25.29 1.56
CA SER A 264 -0.19 26.35 0.82
C SER A 264 1.22 26.69 1.36
N GLN A 265 2.07 25.70 1.65
CA GLN A 265 3.48 26.01 1.90
C GLN A 265 4.25 26.05 0.58
N SER A 266 5.11 27.05 0.40
CA SER A 266 5.96 27.18 -0.79
C SER A 266 7.01 26.05 -0.82
N MET A 267 6.62 24.90 -1.37
CA MET A 267 7.37 23.63 -1.39
C MET A 267 8.69 23.68 -2.19
N LEU A 268 8.98 24.81 -2.81
CA LEU A 268 10.16 25.03 -3.66
C LEU A 268 11.27 25.84 -2.97
N SER A 269 11.13 26.19 -1.69
CA SER A 269 12.27 26.75 -0.94
C SER A 269 13.34 25.67 -0.74
N MET A 270 14.62 26.04 -0.88
CA MET A 270 15.73 25.11 -0.77
C MET A 270 15.80 24.45 0.63
N GLY A 271 15.36 25.16 1.68
CA GLY A 271 15.23 24.63 3.03
C GLY A 271 14.14 23.56 3.17
N ALA A 272 12.99 23.73 2.51
CA ALA A 272 11.92 22.72 2.52
C ALA A 272 12.34 21.43 1.80
N LEU A 273 13.03 21.54 0.66
CA LEU A 273 13.54 20.37 -0.07
C LEU A 273 14.55 19.56 0.75
N TRP A 274 15.39 20.24 1.54
CA TRP A 274 16.33 19.55 2.44
C TRP A 274 15.60 18.75 3.51
N ILE A 275 14.56 19.34 4.14
CA ILE A 275 13.73 18.64 5.12
C ILE A 275 13.03 17.43 4.48
N ASN A 276 12.50 17.58 3.27
CA ASN A 276 11.86 16.48 2.55
C ASN A 276 12.83 15.33 2.28
N LEU A 277 14.04 15.67 1.84
CA LEU A 277 15.09 14.70 1.58
C LEU A 277 15.49 13.95 2.86
N VAL A 278 15.73 14.67 3.96
CA VAL A 278 16.11 14.09 5.25
C VAL A 278 15.02 13.17 5.77
N ASN A 279 13.76 13.62 5.80
CA ASN A 279 12.63 12.80 6.27
C ASN A 279 12.40 11.59 5.36
N THR A 280 12.59 11.73 4.04
CA THR A 280 12.49 10.59 3.11
C THR A 280 13.59 9.55 3.39
N ILE A 281 14.84 9.98 3.57
CA ILE A 281 15.99 9.09 3.80
C ILE A 281 15.93 8.45 5.19
N GLN A 282 15.53 9.19 6.22
CA GLN A 282 15.57 8.70 7.59
C GLN A 282 14.28 8.01 8.03
N VAL A 283 13.12 8.36 7.46
CA VAL A 283 11.84 7.85 7.96
C VAL A 283 11.12 7.04 6.89
N SER A 284 10.76 7.67 5.77
CA SER A 284 9.79 7.08 4.84
C SER A 284 10.35 5.90 4.06
N LEU A 285 11.57 6.01 3.52
CA LEU A 285 12.19 4.95 2.74
C LEU A 285 12.52 3.71 3.60
N PRO A 286 13.14 3.82 4.80
CA PRO A 286 13.34 2.67 5.67
C PRO A 286 12.03 2.00 6.09
N THR A 287 11.01 2.79 6.44
CA THR A 287 9.67 2.31 6.82
C THR A 287 9.02 1.52 5.69
N ALA A 288 9.08 2.02 4.45
CA ALA A 288 8.45 1.38 3.29
C ALA A 288 9.20 0.12 2.80
N THR A 289 10.52 0.05 3.02
CA THR A 289 11.37 -1.06 2.53
C THR A 289 11.67 -2.12 3.59
N GLY A 290 11.15 -1.97 4.81
CA GLY A 290 11.11 -3.04 5.80
C GLY A 290 12.17 -2.98 6.90
N LEU A 291 12.79 -1.81 7.17
CA LEU A 291 13.66 -1.65 8.33
C LEU A 291 12.83 -1.82 9.63
N PRO A 292 13.19 -2.75 10.53
CA PRO A 292 12.42 -2.97 11.75
C PRO A 292 12.92 -2.17 12.95
N PHE A 293 14.13 -1.61 12.86
CA PHE A 293 14.77 -0.87 13.94
C PHE A 293 14.38 0.59 13.90
N CYS A 294 14.25 1.20 15.08
CA CYS A 294 13.83 2.59 15.24
C CYS A 294 12.53 2.91 14.49
N PRO A 295 11.43 2.17 14.77
CA PRO A 295 10.15 2.45 14.14
C PRO A 295 9.71 3.88 14.45
N VAL A 296 9.28 4.58 13.41
CA VAL A 296 8.64 5.89 13.47
C VAL A 296 7.20 5.69 13.03
N ASN A 297 6.39 5.20 13.97
CA ASN A 297 4.96 4.99 13.79
C ASN A 297 4.20 6.23 14.26
N GLU A 298 4.09 7.25 13.40
CA GLU A 298 3.48 8.55 13.75
C GLU A 298 2.07 8.46 14.35
N TYR A 299 1.41 7.32 14.16
CA TYR A 299 0.26 6.90 14.93
C TYR A 299 0.69 5.96 16.05
N PRO A 300 0.71 6.40 17.31
CA PRO A 300 1.26 5.59 18.39
C PRO A 300 0.46 4.32 18.69
N PHE A 301 -0.79 4.23 18.22
CA PHE A 301 -1.57 3.00 18.27
C PHE A 301 -1.07 1.91 17.30
N LEU A 302 -0.24 2.23 16.30
CA LEU A 302 0.41 1.25 15.40
C LEU A 302 1.74 0.72 15.97
N GLY A 303 2.15 1.20 17.14
CA GLY A 303 3.38 0.84 17.84
C GLY A 303 4.12 2.08 18.36
N ASP A 304 5.16 1.87 19.15
CA ASP A 304 5.86 3.01 19.78
C ASP A 304 6.66 3.83 18.77
N ASN A 305 6.52 5.16 18.88
CA ASN A 305 7.42 6.08 18.20
C ASN A 305 8.76 6.10 18.93
N THR A 306 9.82 5.70 18.22
CA THR A 306 11.17 5.87 18.76
C THR A 306 11.54 7.36 18.71
N PRO A 307 12.06 7.94 19.82
CA PRO A 307 12.60 9.30 19.78
C PRO A 307 13.65 9.44 18.67
N ARG A 308 13.72 10.62 18.04
CA ARG A 308 14.77 10.92 17.05
C ARG A 308 16.13 11.03 17.75
N THR A 309 16.81 9.89 17.93
CA THR A 309 18.17 9.83 18.47
C THR A 309 19.19 9.76 17.33
N LEU A 310 20.44 10.15 17.61
CA LEU A 310 21.55 10.05 16.64
C LEU A 310 21.75 8.61 16.16
N GLN A 311 21.66 7.64 17.07
CA GLN A 311 21.79 6.21 16.75
C GLN A 311 20.72 5.77 15.74
N CYS A 312 19.46 6.16 15.96
CA CYS A 312 18.39 5.83 15.03
C CYS A 312 18.57 6.51 13.68
N GLY A 313 19.00 7.78 13.65
CA GLY A 313 19.34 8.48 12.42
C GLY A 313 20.41 7.75 11.60
N ILE A 314 21.47 7.24 12.25
CA ILE A 314 22.54 6.48 11.58
C ILE A 314 22.01 5.17 10.99
N ILE A 315 21.23 4.39 11.76
CA ILE A 315 20.68 3.10 11.30
C ILE A 315 19.75 3.32 10.10
N GLN A 316 18.83 4.26 10.21
CA GLN A 316 17.86 4.60 9.17
C GLN A 316 18.54 5.12 7.90
N SER A 317 19.47 6.06 8.03
CA SER A 317 20.23 6.58 6.88
C SER A 317 21.04 5.48 6.20
N SER A 318 21.69 4.60 6.98
CA SER A 318 22.50 3.49 6.45
C SER A 318 21.67 2.52 5.63
N TRP A 319 20.44 2.21 6.07
CA TRP A 319 19.49 1.40 5.31
C TRP A 319 19.10 2.04 3.98
N SER A 320 18.74 3.32 4.00
CA SER A 320 18.39 4.07 2.79
C SER A 320 19.55 4.18 1.81
N PHE A 321 20.75 4.51 2.29
CA PHE A 321 21.95 4.57 1.46
C PHE A 321 22.31 3.22 0.87
N PHE A 322 22.08 2.12 1.59
CA PHE A 322 22.23 0.76 1.05
C PHE A 322 21.31 0.52 -0.15
N TYR A 323 20.01 0.82 -0.04
CA TYR A 323 19.07 0.68 -1.17
C TYR A 323 19.42 1.59 -2.35
N ILE A 324 19.74 2.86 -2.09
CA ILE A 324 20.14 3.82 -3.13
C ILE A 324 21.42 3.35 -3.84
N ALA A 325 22.42 2.88 -3.09
CA ALA A 325 23.65 2.34 -3.66
C ALA A 325 23.38 1.13 -4.56
N LEU A 326 22.49 0.22 -4.16
CA LEU A 326 22.10 -0.92 -4.99
C LEU A 326 21.40 -0.48 -6.29
N VAL A 327 20.54 0.53 -6.24
CA VAL A 327 19.88 1.09 -7.42
C VAL A 327 20.92 1.70 -8.37
N VAL A 328 21.84 2.52 -7.86
CA VAL A 328 22.91 3.16 -8.65
C VAL A 328 23.84 2.12 -9.28
N ILE A 329 24.35 1.17 -8.48
CA ILE A 329 25.20 0.07 -8.97
C ILE A 329 24.44 -0.77 -10.01
N GLY A 330 23.16 -1.05 -9.76
CA GLY A 330 22.26 -1.75 -10.68
C GLY A 330 22.16 -1.04 -12.01
N LEU A 331 21.80 0.24 -12.02
CA LEU A 331 21.69 1.07 -13.22
C LEU A 331 22.99 1.10 -14.01
N VAL A 332 24.12 1.38 -13.36
CA VAL A 332 25.43 1.41 -14.03
C VAL A 332 25.75 0.04 -14.65
N SER A 333 25.56 -1.05 -13.90
CA SER A 333 25.84 -2.40 -14.39
C SER A 333 24.95 -2.81 -15.57
N LEU A 334 23.69 -2.40 -15.57
CA LEU A 334 22.73 -2.69 -16.64
C LEU A 334 23.02 -1.86 -17.89
N ILE A 335 23.37 -0.58 -17.74
CA ILE A 335 23.77 0.28 -18.86
C ILE A 335 25.01 -0.30 -19.55
N LEU A 336 26.01 -0.75 -18.78
CA LEU A 336 27.18 -1.43 -19.32
C LEU A 336 26.82 -2.76 -20.01
N ALA A 337 25.89 -3.53 -19.44
CA ALA A 337 25.40 -4.77 -20.05
C ALA A 337 24.66 -4.51 -21.37
N VAL A 338 23.85 -3.46 -21.46
CA VAL A 338 23.18 -3.04 -22.71
C VAL A 338 24.21 -2.63 -23.76
N ARG A 339 25.22 -1.83 -23.39
CA ARG A 339 26.32 -1.45 -24.30
C ARG A 339 27.10 -2.67 -24.80
N HIS A 340 27.34 -3.65 -23.93
CA HIS A 340 28.03 -4.89 -24.31
C HIS A 340 27.18 -5.76 -25.21
N LEU A 341 25.88 -5.90 -24.92
CA LEU A 341 24.94 -6.62 -25.77
C LEU A 341 24.88 -5.99 -27.17
N ALA A 342 24.83 -4.66 -27.26
CA ALA A 342 24.83 -3.93 -28.53
C ALA A 342 26.03 -4.30 -29.43
N LYS A 343 27.22 -4.53 -28.85
CA LYS A 343 28.41 -5.00 -29.60
C LYS A 343 28.24 -6.41 -30.17
N LYS A 344 27.44 -7.27 -29.52
CA LYS A 344 27.17 -8.66 -29.94
C LYS A 344 26.01 -8.78 -30.94
N ARG A 345 25.41 -7.68 -31.39
CA ARG A 345 24.23 -7.67 -32.26
C ARG A 345 24.42 -8.44 -33.57
N LYS A 346 25.62 -8.44 -34.15
CA LYS A 346 25.92 -9.17 -35.40
C LYS A 346 26.15 -10.67 -35.21
N ILE A 347 26.37 -11.11 -33.97
CA ILE A 347 26.78 -12.50 -33.64
C ILE A 347 25.57 -13.31 -33.16
N LEU A 348 24.70 -12.70 -32.36
CA LEU A 348 23.55 -13.38 -31.77
C LEU A 348 22.38 -13.47 -32.76
N PRO A 349 21.61 -14.58 -32.75
CA PRO A 349 20.32 -14.63 -33.45
C PRO A 349 19.41 -13.47 -33.02
N GLU A 350 18.68 -12.87 -33.97
CA GLU A 350 17.84 -11.68 -33.72
C GLU A 350 16.87 -11.87 -32.56
N ARG A 351 16.26 -13.06 -32.46
CA ARG A 351 15.31 -13.40 -31.39
C ARG A 351 15.97 -13.41 -30.02
N GLU A 352 17.15 -14.02 -29.90
CA GLU A 352 17.88 -14.09 -28.63
C GLU A 352 18.37 -12.72 -28.20
N PHE A 353 18.91 -11.95 -29.16
CA PHE A 353 19.32 -10.56 -28.92
C PHE A 353 18.16 -9.71 -28.42
N HIS A 354 16.98 -9.80 -29.06
CA HIS A 354 15.79 -9.07 -28.66
C HIS A 354 15.32 -9.44 -27.26
N GLN A 355 15.27 -10.74 -26.94
CA GLN A 355 14.86 -11.22 -25.62
C GLN A 355 15.80 -10.74 -24.51
N GLU A 356 17.11 -10.79 -24.72
CA GLU A 356 18.08 -10.25 -23.76
C GLU A 356 17.97 -8.73 -23.62
N LEU A 357 17.74 -8.01 -24.73
CA LEU A 357 17.53 -6.57 -24.69
C LEU A 357 16.30 -6.20 -23.88
N VAL A 358 15.17 -6.90 -24.09
CA VAL A 358 13.94 -6.68 -23.31
C VAL A 358 14.18 -6.94 -21.82
N ARG A 359 14.88 -8.02 -21.45
CA ARG A 359 15.22 -8.29 -20.04
C ARG A 359 16.03 -7.18 -19.40
N LEU A 360 17.05 -6.66 -20.10
CA LEU A 360 17.90 -5.59 -19.59
C LEU A 360 17.16 -4.26 -19.50
N VAL A 361 16.43 -3.87 -20.55
CA VAL A 361 15.67 -2.62 -20.58
C VAL A 361 14.57 -2.65 -19.51
N THR A 362 13.86 -3.76 -19.34
CA THR A 362 12.85 -3.89 -18.27
C THR A 362 13.47 -3.66 -16.89
N GLN A 363 14.66 -4.19 -16.62
CA GLN A 363 15.36 -3.97 -15.36
C GLN A 363 15.77 -2.50 -15.17
N VAL A 364 16.24 -1.83 -16.23
CA VAL A 364 16.53 -0.39 -16.21
C VAL A 364 15.26 0.39 -15.92
N THR A 365 14.16 0.08 -16.61
CA THR A 365 12.85 0.71 -16.41
C THR A 365 12.34 0.55 -14.97
N LEU A 366 12.51 -0.62 -14.34
CA LEU A 366 12.15 -0.82 -12.92
C LEU A 366 12.97 0.05 -11.97
N LEU A 367 14.27 0.20 -12.21
CA LEU A 367 15.14 1.03 -11.37
C LEU A 367 14.89 2.53 -11.60
N LEU A 368 14.61 2.94 -12.83
CA LEU A 368 14.19 4.31 -13.14
C LEU A 368 12.83 4.63 -12.53
N CYS A 369 11.89 3.67 -12.55
CA CYS A 369 10.60 3.78 -11.88
C CYS A 369 10.77 3.94 -10.37
N TRP A 370 11.63 3.13 -9.75
CA TRP A 370 11.97 3.24 -8.33
C TRP A 370 12.49 4.65 -7.99
N SER A 371 13.44 5.17 -8.77
CA SER A 371 13.95 6.53 -8.58
C SER A 371 12.90 7.60 -8.83
N GLY A 372 12.04 7.43 -9.84
CA GLY A 372 10.96 8.36 -10.17
C GLY A 372 9.92 8.46 -9.06
N ILE A 373 9.53 7.34 -8.45
CA ILE A 373 8.62 7.32 -7.28
C ILE A 373 9.24 8.10 -6.12
N LEU A 374 10.53 7.85 -5.83
CA LEU A 374 11.23 8.54 -4.74
C LEU A 374 11.32 10.05 -4.99
N LEU A 375 11.62 10.46 -6.22
CA LEU A 375 11.66 11.87 -6.61
C LEU A 375 10.30 12.53 -6.43
N VAL A 376 9.22 11.94 -6.97
CA VAL A 376 7.86 12.48 -6.82
C VAL A 376 7.48 12.59 -5.33
N TYR A 377 7.85 11.60 -4.51
CA TYR A 377 7.59 11.64 -3.08
C TYR A 377 8.35 12.77 -2.37
N ILE A 378 9.64 12.99 -2.69
CA ILE A 378 10.45 14.09 -2.14
C ILE A 378 9.84 15.46 -2.49
N TYR A 379 9.24 15.60 -3.67
CA TYR A 379 8.57 16.85 -4.08
C TYR A 379 7.14 16.99 -3.54
N SER A 380 6.61 15.96 -2.87
CA SER A 380 5.26 16.00 -2.29
C SER A 380 5.24 16.59 -0.88
N SER A 381 4.04 16.81 -0.34
CA SER A 381 3.82 17.18 1.06
C SER A 381 4.10 16.04 2.06
N GLY A 382 4.10 14.79 1.59
CA GLY A 382 4.17 13.58 2.43
C GLY A 382 5.38 13.53 3.39
N PRO A 383 6.61 13.84 2.95
CA PRO A 383 7.78 13.86 3.82
C PRO A 383 7.72 14.85 4.98
N VAL A 384 6.90 15.91 4.92
CA VAL A 384 6.83 16.94 5.98
C VAL A 384 5.63 16.73 6.88
N SER A 385 4.46 16.45 6.29
CA SER A 385 3.23 16.35 7.06
C SER A 385 3.31 15.22 8.08
N GLN A 386 3.61 14.01 7.60
CA GLN A 386 3.62 12.76 8.35
C GLN A 386 4.49 11.71 7.61
N PRO A 387 5.83 11.86 7.59
CA PRO A 387 6.72 10.98 6.83
C PRO A 387 6.62 9.48 7.16
N GLY A 388 6.35 9.11 8.42
CA GLY A 388 6.17 7.72 8.85
C GLY A 388 4.86 7.13 8.32
N TYR A 389 3.76 7.85 8.45
CA TYR A 389 2.47 7.39 7.92
C TYR A 389 2.42 7.38 6.40
N HIS A 390 2.89 8.45 5.77
CA HIS A 390 2.92 8.62 4.33
C HIS A 390 4.01 7.75 3.67
N ALA A 391 4.87 7.07 4.43
CA ALA A 391 5.72 6.00 3.90
C ALA A 391 4.92 4.94 3.12
N ARG A 392 3.62 4.78 3.43
CA ARG A 392 2.70 3.90 2.67
C ARG A 392 2.66 4.19 1.18
N TYR A 393 2.91 5.44 0.79
CA TYR A 393 2.95 5.88 -0.61
C TYR A 393 4.17 5.36 -1.38
N LEU A 394 5.19 4.90 -0.67
CA LEU A 394 6.37 4.24 -1.22
C LEU A 394 6.24 2.71 -1.27
N ILE A 395 5.09 2.13 -0.93
CA ILE A 395 4.90 0.67 -0.94
C ILE A 395 5.14 0.06 -2.32
N THR A 396 4.87 0.82 -3.39
CA THR A 396 5.08 0.38 -4.78
C THR A 396 6.55 0.15 -5.14
N LEU A 397 7.51 0.65 -4.33
CA LEU A 397 8.94 0.34 -4.49
C LEU A 397 9.22 -1.17 -4.42
N LEU A 398 8.36 -1.94 -3.73
CA LEU A 398 8.50 -3.40 -3.61
C LEU A 398 8.34 -4.14 -4.94
N ILE A 399 7.72 -3.52 -5.94
CA ILE A 399 7.62 -4.06 -7.30
C ILE A 399 9.01 -4.19 -7.93
N SER A 400 9.93 -3.27 -7.60
CA SER A 400 11.29 -3.24 -8.13
C SER A 400 12.29 -4.07 -7.33
N THR A 401 11.90 -4.72 -6.23
CA THR A 401 12.75 -5.60 -5.41
C THR A 401 13.64 -6.57 -6.21
N PRO A 402 13.14 -7.33 -7.22
CA PRO A 402 14.01 -8.20 -8.00
C PRO A 402 15.09 -7.43 -8.78
N ALA A 403 14.80 -6.21 -9.25
CA ALA A 403 15.79 -5.37 -9.93
C ALA A 403 16.82 -4.80 -8.95
N VAL A 404 16.39 -4.28 -7.80
CA VAL A 404 17.28 -3.72 -6.77
C VAL A 404 18.22 -4.79 -6.20
N MET A 405 17.73 -6.02 -6.01
CA MET A 405 18.53 -7.13 -5.47
C MET A 405 19.40 -7.85 -6.52
N SER A 406 19.15 -7.61 -7.81
CA SER A 406 19.85 -8.27 -8.93
C SER A 406 21.38 -8.17 -8.87
N PRO A 407 22.00 -7.02 -8.55
CA PRO A 407 23.46 -6.90 -8.50
C PRO A 407 24.09 -7.82 -7.44
N LEU A 408 23.50 -7.88 -6.25
CA LEU A 408 23.95 -8.77 -5.17
C LEU A 408 23.71 -10.23 -5.55
N TYR A 409 22.53 -10.56 -6.07
CA TYR A 409 22.20 -11.94 -6.42
C TYR A 409 23.10 -12.49 -7.54
N ARG A 410 23.36 -11.71 -8.59
CA ARG A 410 24.29 -12.13 -9.67
C ARG A 410 25.69 -12.33 -9.13
N ALA A 411 26.17 -11.42 -8.30
CA ALA A 411 27.48 -11.56 -7.67
C ALA A 411 27.56 -12.81 -6.77
N ALA A 412 26.52 -13.08 -5.97
CA ALA A 412 26.44 -14.21 -5.05
C ALA A 412 26.34 -15.59 -5.74
N SER A 413 25.81 -15.64 -6.97
CA SER A 413 25.44 -16.89 -7.65
C SER A 413 26.23 -17.20 -8.94
N GLN A 414 26.80 -16.20 -9.62
CA GLN A 414 27.40 -16.37 -10.95
C GLN A 414 28.90 -16.08 -10.99
N LEU A 415 29.48 -15.41 -9.99
CA LEU A 415 30.92 -15.14 -9.95
C LEU A 415 31.70 -16.44 -9.66
N LYS A 416 32.66 -16.77 -10.55
CA LYS A 416 33.67 -17.81 -10.31
C LYS A 416 34.84 -17.20 -9.54
N SER A 417 35.28 -17.85 -8.46
CA SER A 417 36.20 -17.28 -7.46
C SER A 417 37.69 -17.43 -7.82
N LEU A 418 38.10 -16.91 -8.98
CA LEU A 418 39.48 -17.05 -9.46
C LEU A 418 40.43 -16.03 -8.80
N ALA A 419 40.00 -14.78 -8.63
CA ALA A 419 40.80 -13.70 -8.02
C ALA A 419 40.30 -13.28 -6.61
N THR A 420 41.18 -12.70 -5.77
CA THR A 420 40.86 -12.24 -4.41
C THR A 420 39.70 -11.23 -4.36
N TRP A 421 39.71 -10.23 -5.25
CA TRP A 421 38.61 -9.25 -5.36
C TRP A 421 37.26 -9.89 -5.75
N GLN A 422 37.29 -10.93 -6.59
CA GLN A 422 36.08 -11.67 -6.97
C GLN A 422 35.55 -12.51 -5.80
N ARG A 423 36.43 -13.07 -4.96
CA ARG A 423 36.05 -13.74 -3.70
C ARG A 423 35.39 -12.77 -2.74
N LEU A 424 35.99 -11.60 -2.51
CA LEU A 424 35.42 -10.57 -1.63
C LEU A 424 34.02 -10.17 -2.11
N ARG A 425 33.84 -9.93 -3.41
CA ARG A 425 32.53 -9.59 -3.98
C ARG A 425 31.51 -10.73 -3.86
N LEU A 426 31.93 -11.98 -4.10
CA LEU A 426 31.07 -13.16 -4.00
C LEU A 426 30.58 -13.36 -2.55
N TYR A 427 31.50 -13.45 -1.59
CA TYR A 427 31.15 -13.68 -0.19
C TYR A 427 30.50 -12.47 0.46
N GLY A 428 30.95 -11.25 0.13
CA GLY A 428 30.31 -10.01 0.58
C GLY A 428 28.86 -9.90 0.10
N SER A 429 28.57 -10.24 -1.16
CA SER A 429 27.19 -10.22 -1.67
C SER A 429 26.31 -11.29 -1.00
N ARG A 430 26.86 -12.46 -0.67
CA ARG A 430 26.15 -13.50 0.10
C ARG A 430 25.85 -13.03 1.51
N ALA A 431 26.84 -12.43 2.19
CA ALA A 431 26.68 -11.88 3.53
C ALA A 431 25.64 -10.77 3.56
N LEU A 432 25.66 -9.84 2.59
CA LEU A 432 24.67 -8.75 2.49
C LEU A 432 23.25 -9.27 2.23
N LEU A 433 23.07 -10.26 1.35
CA LEU A 433 21.77 -10.88 1.14
C LEU A 433 21.26 -11.63 2.37
N ALA A 434 22.15 -12.36 3.06
CA ALA A 434 21.81 -13.07 4.29
C ALA A 434 21.46 -12.09 5.41
N LEU A 435 22.20 -11.00 5.55
CA LEU A 435 21.93 -9.92 6.51
C LEU A 435 20.59 -9.25 6.23
N LEU A 436 20.30 -8.92 4.97
CA LEU A 436 19.02 -8.36 4.56
C LEU A 436 17.87 -9.30 4.91
N ALA A 437 17.98 -10.58 4.56
CA ALA A 437 16.98 -11.59 4.90
C ALA A 437 16.79 -11.72 6.41
N LEU A 438 17.88 -11.74 7.18
CA LEU A 438 17.86 -11.81 8.63
C LEU A 438 17.14 -10.59 9.24
N ILE A 439 17.44 -9.38 8.77
CA ILE A 439 16.79 -8.15 9.25
C ILE A 439 15.28 -8.19 8.99
N LEU A 440 14.85 -8.63 7.81
CA LEU A 440 13.41 -8.76 7.50
C LEU A 440 12.72 -9.83 8.36
N VAL A 441 13.40 -10.96 8.63
CA VAL A 441 12.90 -12.01 9.54
C VAL A 441 12.81 -11.48 10.98
N ILE A 442 13.81 -10.74 11.47
CA ILE A 442 13.76 -10.06 12.78
C ILE A 442 12.56 -9.12 12.82
N GLY A 443 12.31 -8.35 11.76
CA GLY A 443 11.15 -7.48 11.67
C GLY A 443 9.82 -8.23 11.78
N THR A 444 9.74 -9.43 11.23
CA THR A 444 8.56 -10.29 11.36
C THR A 444 8.44 -10.80 12.80
N GLY A 445 9.54 -11.22 13.42
CA GLY A 445 9.56 -11.59 14.85
C GLY A 445 9.06 -10.46 15.77
N ILE A 446 9.45 -9.21 15.49
CA ILE A 446 8.97 -8.03 16.21
C ILE A 446 7.46 -7.81 15.99
N ALA A 447 6.94 -8.08 14.78
CA ALA A 447 5.49 -8.01 14.56
C ALA A 447 4.73 -9.04 15.42
N PHE A 448 5.28 -10.24 15.61
CA PHE A 448 4.70 -11.24 16.52
C PHE A 448 4.79 -10.82 17.99
N SER A 449 5.85 -10.12 18.42
CA SER A 449 5.96 -9.65 19.81
C SER A 449 4.92 -8.57 20.16
N GLU A 450 4.35 -7.87 19.18
CA GLU A 450 3.28 -6.89 19.41
C GLU A 450 1.88 -7.52 19.57
N VAL A 451 1.71 -8.82 19.26
CA VAL A 451 0.40 -9.49 19.31
C VAL A 451 -0.30 -9.37 20.68
N PRO A 452 0.37 -9.59 21.83
CA PRO A 452 -0.28 -9.42 23.13
C PRO A 452 -0.77 -7.98 23.35
N ARG A 453 -0.01 -6.98 22.87
CA ARG A 453 -0.38 -5.57 22.97
C ARG A 453 -1.61 -5.26 22.12
N THR A 454 -1.70 -5.80 20.91
CA THR A 454 -2.88 -5.59 20.03
C THR A 454 -4.12 -6.27 20.58
N GLN A 455 -3.98 -7.46 21.17
CA GLN A 455 -5.07 -8.15 21.85
C GLN A 455 -5.56 -7.38 23.10
N ALA A 456 -4.64 -6.84 23.90
CA ALA A 456 -5.00 -5.98 25.03
C ALA A 456 -5.75 -4.72 24.57
N ALA A 457 -5.30 -4.08 23.49
CA ALA A 457 -5.98 -2.92 22.92
C ALA A 457 -7.38 -3.26 22.41
N GLU A 458 -7.57 -4.44 21.82
CA GLU A 458 -8.88 -4.93 21.39
C GLU A 458 -9.82 -5.18 22.58
N LEU A 459 -9.33 -5.78 23.67
CA LEU A 459 -10.10 -5.98 24.90
C LEU A 459 -10.51 -4.64 25.52
N SER A 460 -9.59 -3.68 25.64
CA SER A 460 -9.91 -2.33 26.10
C SER A 460 -10.94 -1.62 25.23
N ARG A 461 -10.87 -1.81 23.91
CA ARG A 461 -11.86 -1.27 22.97
C ARG A 461 -13.25 -1.86 23.20
N MET A 462 -13.34 -3.17 23.42
CA MET A 462 -14.61 -3.84 23.74
C MET A 462 -15.16 -3.43 25.11
N ASP A 463 -14.31 -3.26 26.12
CA ASP A 463 -14.72 -2.77 27.44
C ASP A 463 -15.27 -1.34 27.37
N LEU A 464 -14.60 -0.46 26.61
CA LEU A 464 -15.09 0.90 26.37
C LEU A 464 -16.47 0.90 25.72
N VAL A 465 -16.72 0.04 24.72
CA VAL A 465 -18.06 -0.11 24.11
C VAL A 465 -19.08 -0.53 25.16
N ALA A 466 -18.81 -1.58 25.92
CA ALA A 466 -19.72 -2.08 26.95
C ALA A 466 -20.02 -1.01 28.01
N ASN A 467 -19.00 -0.23 28.40
CA ASN A 467 -19.14 0.88 29.34
C ASN A 467 -20.02 2.00 28.80
N LEU A 468 -19.85 2.40 27.53
CA LEU A 468 -20.68 3.40 26.87
C LEU A 468 -22.14 2.93 26.76
N GLU A 469 -22.37 1.67 26.36
CA GLU A 469 -23.71 1.08 26.31
C GLU A 469 -24.37 1.04 27.70
N ARG A 470 -23.64 0.63 28.73
CA ARG A 470 -24.12 0.58 30.13
C ARG A 470 -24.56 1.94 30.66
N ILE A 471 -23.86 3.00 30.29
CA ILE A 471 -24.28 4.37 30.65
C ILE A 471 -25.25 4.99 29.64
N GLY A 472 -25.69 4.27 28.61
CA GLY A 472 -26.65 4.75 27.62
C GLY A 472 -26.11 5.82 26.67
N VAL A 473 -24.80 5.91 26.47
CA VAL A 473 -24.19 6.82 25.50
C VAL A 473 -24.12 6.11 24.15
N THR A 474 -25.02 6.44 23.24
CA THR A 474 -25.10 5.81 21.91
C THR A 474 -24.80 6.78 20.76
N ARG A 475 -24.92 8.10 20.99
CA ARG A 475 -24.66 9.16 20.01
C ARG A 475 -23.74 10.20 20.63
N PHE A 476 -22.58 10.42 20.03
CA PHE A 476 -21.57 11.30 20.62
C PHE A 476 -20.57 11.89 19.63
N TYR A 477 -19.93 12.98 20.04
CA TYR A 477 -18.81 13.59 19.35
C TYR A 477 -17.49 13.06 19.91
N THR A 478 -16.52 12.72 19.06
CA THR A 478 -15.19 12.25 19.48
C THR A 478 -14.11 12.51 18.44
N ASP A 479 -12.87 12.11 18.71
CA ASP A 479 -11.77 12.27 17.76
C ASP A 479 -11.88 11.29 16.57
N TYR A 480 -11.18 11.62 15.49
CA TYR A 480 -11.21 10.83 14.25
C TYR A 480 -10.82 9.37 14.44
N TRP A 481 -9.77 9.06 15.19
CA TRP A 481 -9.20 7.71 15.32
C TRP A 481 -10.03 6.80 16.22
N THR A 482 -10.79 7.39 17.12
CA THR A 482 -11.74 6.66 17.98
C THR A 482 -13.07 6.40 17.28
N CYS A 483 -13.58 7.36 16.50
CA CYS A 483 -14.97 7.34 16.05
C CYS A 483 -15.36 6.06 15.25
N ASN A 484 -14.87 5.92 14.01
CA ASN A 484 -15.22 4.75 13.18
C ASN A 484 -14.74 3.43 13.79
N ASN A 485 -13.66 3.47 14.58
CA ASN A 485 -13.15 2.31 15.29
C ASN A 485 -14.17 1.73 16.30
N LEU A 486 -14.83 2.58 17.09
CA LEU A 486 -15.89 2.16 18.01
C LEU A 486 -17.21 1.83 17.31
N MET A 487 -17.53 2.50 16.21
CA MET A 487 -18.72 2.14 15.42
C MET A 487 -18.63 0.70 14.90
N ILE A 488 -17.45 0.23 14.46
CA ILE A 488 -17.28 -1.18 14.10
C ILE A 488 -17.38 -2.07 15.34
N ALA A 489 -16.69 -1.70 16.42
CA ALA A 489 -16.63 -2.48 17.66
C ALA A 489 -18.03 -2.84 18.20
N SER A 490 -18.94 -1.88 18.11
CA SER A 490 -20.30 -1.95 18.64
C SER A 490 -21.33 -2.47 17.64
N ASP A 491 -20.91 -3.00 16.49
CA ASP A 491 -21.80 -3.32 15.37
C ASP A 491 -22.75 -2.17 15.00
N ARG A 492 -22.22 -0.95 15.04
CA ARG A 492 -22.88 0.34 14.76
C ARG A 492 -24.01 0.70 15.73
N LYS A 493 -24.08 0.08 16.91
CA LYS A 493 -24.98 0.54 17.99
C LYS A 493 -24.55 1.92 18.50
N LEU A 494 -23.25 2.15 18.61
CA LEU A 494 -22.66 3.45 18.85
C LEU A 494 -22.45 4.15 17.51
N LEU A 495 -22.95 5.39 17.38
CA LEU A 495 -22.67 6.26 16.24
C LEU A 495 -22.02 7.54 16.76
N CYS A 496 -21.07 8.05 15.98
CA CYS A 496 -20.31 9.22 16.38
C CYS A 496 -20.02 10.16 15.22
N VAL A 497 -19.68 11.38 15.61
CA VAL A 497 -19.17 12.42 14.72
C VAL A 497 -17.75 12.76 15.16
N SER A 498 -16.82 12.69 14.21
CA SER A 498 -15.43 13.07 14.38
C SER A 498 -15.29 14.60 14.41
N VAL A 499 -14.51 15.09 15.39
CA VAL A 499 -14.21 16.51 15.59
C VAL A 499 -12.70 16.75 15.71
N LYS A 500 -12.24 17.92 15.25
CA LYS A 500 -10.86 18.38 15.42
C LYS A 500 -10.58 18.84 16.86
N ALA A 501 -9.34 19.23 17.12
CA ALA A 501 -8.89 19.80 18.38
C ALA A 501 -9.69 21.06 18.82
N ASN A 502 -10.29 21.79 17.87
CA ASN A 502 -11.15 22.95 18.13
C ASN A 502 -12.65 22.60 18.20
N LEU A 503 -13.00 21.31 18.30
CA LEU A 503 -14.37 20.77 18.31
C LEU A 503 -15.18 20.99 17.03
N VAL A 504 -14.56 21.48 15.95
CA VAL A 504 -15.20 21.58 14.64
C VAL A 504 -15.24 20.19 14.00
N GLU A 505 -16.40 19.83 13.46
CA GLU A 505 -16.62 18.56 12.78
C GLU A 505 -15.69 18.39 11.57
N HIS A 506 -15.07 17.21 11.45
CA HIS A 506 -14.17 16.91 10.36
C HIS A 506 -13.95 15.41 10.19
N GLY A 507 -13.73 14.97 8.96
CA GLY A 507 -13.40 13.57 8.67
C GLY A 507 -14.60 12.62 8.79
N ASN A 508 -15.83 13.14 8.79
CA ASN A 508 -17.06 12.37 8.85
C ASN A 508 -17.42 11.81 7.49
N ARG A 509 -16.91 10.62 7.17
CA ARG A 509 -16.92 10.10 5.80
C ARG A 509 -18.29 9.63 5.31
N TYR A 510 -19.24 9.30 6.19
CA TYR A 510 -20.58 8.83 5.82
C TYR A 510 -21.67 9.77 6.37
N PRO A 511 -22.22 10.68 5.54
CA PRO A 511 -23.15 11.74 5.98
C PRO A 511 -24.38 11.26 6.77
N PRO A 512 -25.03 10.11 6.46
CA PRO A 512 -26.19 9.67 7.23
C PRO A 512 -25.90 9.44 8.72
N TYR A 513 -24.69 9.02 9.10
CA TYR A 513 -24.36 8.86 10.52
C TYR A 513 -24.14 10.20 11.22
N GLN A 514 -23.58 11.17 10.50
CA GLN A 514 -23.42 12.52 11.00
C GLN A 514 -24.77 13.17 11.29
N GLN A 515 -25.71 13.10 10.34
CA GLN A 515 -27.07 13.62 10.52
C GLN A 515 -27.80 13.01 11.72
N ILE A 516 -27.62 11.70 11.99
CA ILE A 516 -28.25 11.05 13.15
C ILE A 516 -27.72 11.64 14.46
N VAL A 517 -26.41 11.90 14.56
CA VAL A 517 -25.80 12.45 15.79
C VAL A 517 -26.17 13.91 15.97
N GLU A 518 -26.11 14.72 14.90
CA GLU A 518 -26.50 16.14 14.93
C GLU A 518 -27.97 16.34 15.31
N ASN A 519 -28.85 15.48 14.79
CA ASN A 519 -30.29 15.52 15.11
C ASN A 519 -30.61 14.91 16.47
N THR A 520 -29.64 14.29 17.17
CA THR A 520 -29.86 13.79 18.52
C THR A 520 -29.81 14.98 19.48
N PRO A 521 -30.93 15.34 20.14
CA PRO A 521 -30.91 16.43 21.11
C PRO A 521 -29.88 16.11 22.17
N ASN A 522 -28.94 17.04 22.37
CA ASN A 522 -27.98 16.95 23.46
C ASN A 522 -27.05 15.71 23.41
N ALA A 523 -26.47 15.41 22.24
CA ALA A 523 -25.49 14.32 22.10
C ALA A 523 -24.30 14.44 23.08
N SER A 524 -23.74 13.29 23.48
CA SER A 524 -22.64 13.24 24.45
C SER A 524 -21.29 13.59 23.81
N TRP A 525 -20.28 13.88 24.62
CA TRP A 525 -18.92 14.15 24.14
C TRP A 525 -17.94 13.16 24.73
N MET A 526 -16.96 12.74 23.95
CA MET A 526 -15.90 11.86 24.43
C MET A 526 -14.58 12.23 23.77
N CYS A 527 -13.54 12.45 24.58
CA CYS A 527 -12.19 12.69 24.07
C CYS A 527 -11.16 11.79 24.76
N PRO A 528 -10.15 11.31 24.03
CA PRO A 528 -9.04 10.58 24.63
C PRO A 528 -8.24 11.48 25.58
N LYS A 529 -7.75 10.89 26.68
CA LYS A 529 -6.88 11.51 27.68
C LYS A 529 -5.45 11.67 27.18
N ASN A 530 -5.01 10.76 26.32
CA ASN A 530 -3.63 10.64 25.92
C ASN A 530 -3.47 10.72 24.40
N ARG A 531 -2.42 11.41 23.96
CA ARG A 531 -1.96 11.52 22.57
C ARG A 531 -1.44 10.22 21.97
N TYR A 532 -1.38 9.13 22.72
CA TYR A 532 -1.15 7.81 22.11
C TYR A 532 -2.35 7.29 21.32
N LEU A 533 -3.56 7.81 21.60
CA LEU A 533 -4.82 7.39 20.97
C LEU A 533 -5.28 8.31 19.83
N THR A 534 -4.75 9.53 19.77
CA THR A 534 -5.11 10.53 18.76
C THR A 534 -3.89 11.38 18.36
N ILE A 535 -4.03 12.22 17.36
CA ILE A 535 -2.99 13.17 16.92
C ILE A 535 -3.36 14.61 17.26
N TRP A 536 -2.40 15.52 17.19
CA TRP A 536 -2.59 16.94 17.52
C TRP A 536 -3.78 17.59 16.80
N GLU A 537 -4.07 17.19 15.56
CA GLU A 537 -5.20 17.72 14.78
C GLU A 537 -6.56 17.36 15.40
N TYR A 538 -6.63 16.23 16.12
CA TYR A 538 -7.85 15.66 16.70
C TYR A 538 -7.77 15.55 18.24
N ASP A 539 -6.84 16.27 18.89
CA ASP A 539 -6.71 16.34 20.36
C ASP A 539 -7.82 17.26 20.93
N CYS A 540 -9.04 16.72 21.04
CA CYS A 540 -10.24 17.49 21.38
C CYS A 540 -10.42 17.77 22.88
N LEU A 541 -9.70 17.08 23.77
CA LEU A 541 -9.93 17.15 25.21
C LEU A 541 -9.72 18.55 25.82
N PRO A 542 -8.67 19.32 25.45
CA PRO A 542 -8.46 20.66 26.01
C PRO A 542 -9.61 21.61 25.69
N ALA A 543 -10.07 21.63 24.44
CA ALA A 543 -11.18 22.48 24.01
C ALA A 543 -12.49 22.01 24.64
N LEU A 544 -12.70 20.70 24.75
CA LEU A 544 -13.89 20.14 25.40
C LEU A 544 -13.99 20.54 26.88
N ASN A 545 -12.89 20.44 27.63
CA ASN A 545 -12.87 20.87 29.03
C ASN A 545 -13.20 22.35 29.18
N LYS A 546 -12.64 23.20 28.30
CA LYS A 546 -12.92 24.64 28.29
C LYS A 546 -14.40 24.94 27.99
N MET A 547 -14.98 24.23 27.02
CA MET A 547 -16.40 24.33 26.68
C MET A 547 -17.29 23.88 27.84
N MET A 548 -16.95 22.79 28.52
CA MET A 548 -17.73 22.26 29.65
C MET A 548 -17.68 23.18 30.89
N GLN A 549 -16.59 23.90 31.11
CA GLN A 549 -16.48 24.91 32.18
C GLN A 549 -17.37 26.13 31.96
N MET A 550 -17.69 26.47 30.70
CA MET A 550 -18.56 27.59 30.36
C MET A 550 -20.05 27.24 30.37
N MET A 551 -20.39 25.94 30.39
CA MET A 551 -21.79 25.51 30.40
C MET A 551 -22.40 25.53 31.80
N PRO A 552 -23.72 25.78 31.91
CA PRO A 552 -24.42 25.68 33.19
C PRO A 552 -24.24 24.29 33.82
N PRO A 553 -24.04 24.21 35.15
CA PRO A 553 -23.96 22.93 35.84
C PRO A 553 -25.26 22.13 35.69
N GLY A 554 -25.17 20.80 35.66
CA GLY A 554 -26.32 19.90 35.59
C GLY A 554 -26.75 19.48 34.18
N ASN A 555 -26.10 19.96 33.11
CA ASN A 555 -26.39 19.51 31.74
C ASN A 555 -25.66 18.22 31.35
N TYR A 556 -24.42 18.07 31.84
CA TYR A 556 -23.56 16.93 31.55
C TYR A 556 -23.02 16.33 32.85
N LYS A 557 -22.97 15.00 32.90
CA LYS A 557 -22.27 14.24 33.92
C LYS A 557 -20.97 13.69 33.34
N ARG A 558 -19.87 13.99 34.01
CA ARG A 558 -18.53 13.54 33.63
C ARG A 558 -18.31 12.11 34.09
N TYR A 559 -17.85 11.27 33.16
CA TYR A 559 -17.38 9.91 33.40
C TYR A 559 -15.94 9.80 32.90
N GLU A 560 -15.20 8.87 33.48
CA GLU A 560 -13.91 8.47 32.98
C GLU A 560 -13.90 6.95 32.85
N PHE A 561 -13.68 6.46 31.64
CA PHE A 561 -13.45 5.05 31.37
C PHE A 561 -12.11 4.93 30.67
N ASP A 562 -11.25 4.08 31.20
CA ASP A 562 -9.91 3.85 30.68
C ASP A 562 -9.16 5.17 30.40
N GLN A 563 -8.77 5.35 29.13
CA GLN A 563 -8.04 6.48 28.60
C GLN A 563 -8.95 7.52 27.96
N TYR A 564 -10.24 7.58 28.31
CA TYR A 564 -11.22 8.52 27.76
C TYR A 564 -11.93 9.33 28.85
N VAL A 565 -12.23 10.59 28.52
CA VAL A 565 -13.12 11.45 29.31
C VAL A 565 -14.42 11.60 28.53
N ILE A 566 -15.54 11.31 29.20
CA ILE A 566 -16.86 11.32 28.61
C ILE A 566 -17.72 12.32 29.36
N TYR A 567 -18.35 13.24 28.64
CA TYR A 567 -19.40 14.11 29.16
C TYR A 567 -20.73 13.58 28.63
N LYS A 568 -21.39 12.74 29.44
CA LYS A 568 -22.72 12.21 29.14
C LYS A 568 -23.74 13.29 29.40
N ASN A 569 -24.63 13.53 28.45
CA ASN A 569 -25.74 14.43 28.69
C ASN A 569 -26.77 13.81 29.64
N ILE A 570 -27.27 14.60 30.60
CA ILE A 570 -28.25 14.16 31.61
C ILE A 570 -29.55 14.97 31.56
N ARG A 571 -29.72 15.87 30.59
CA ARG A 571 -31.01 16.54 30.38
C ARG A 571 -32.06 15.50 29.97
N PRO A 572 -33.25 15.50 30.59
CA PRO A 572 -34.36 14.71 30.05
C PRO A 572 -34.64 15.17 28.63
N VAL A 573 -34.86 14.22 27.73
CA VAL A 573 -35.37 14.52 26.38
C VAL A 573 -36.72 15.18 26.60
N ALA A 574 -36.85 16.46 26.20
CA ALA A 574 -38.15 17.12 26.23
C ALA A 574 -39.12 16.29 25.37
N PRO A 575 -40.35 16.03 25.87
CA PRO A 575 -41.29 15.10 25.24
C PRO A 575 -41.64 15.48 23.80
#